data_AF-F3FL55-F1
#
_entry.id   AF-F3FL55-F1
#
_cell.length_a   1.000
_cell.length_b   1.000
_cell.length_c   1.000
_cell.angle_alpha   90.00
_cell.angle_beta   90.00
_cell.angle_gamma   90.00
#
_symmetry.space_group_name_H-M   'P 1'
#
loop_
_entity.id
_entity.type
_entity.pdbx_description
1 polymer ?
#
loop_
_entity_poly.entity_id
_entity_poly.type
_entity_poly.pdbx_seq_one_letter_code
_entity_poly.pdbx_strand_id
1 'polypeptide(L)' 'MTDTRKPPRKKPQRPAKPAAPREKATLHPRNRHQGQYDFAKLIKSSPELAAFVILNPYGKESIDFANPQAVQV' A
#
# COMPACT_ATOMS: atom_id res chain seq x y z
N MET A 1 48.53 -31.53 6.20
CA MET A 1 47.42 -32.35 6.72
C MET A 1 46.93 -31.63 7.99
N THR A 2 45.74 -31.04 8.15
CA THR A 2 44.42 -31.18 7.52
C THR A 2 43.61 -29.87 7.72
N ASP A 3 43.06 -29.31 6.62
CA ASP A 3 42.10 -28.19 6.58
C ASP A 3 40.70 -28.74 6.87
N THR A 4 40.02 -28.30 7.94
CA THR A 4 38.66 -28.77 8.27
C THR A 4 37.63 -27.72 7.88
N ARG A 5 37.01 -27.89 6.70
CA ARG A 5 35.94 -27.02 6.20
C ARG A 5 34.61 -27.36 6.89
N LYS A 6 34.01 -26.34 7.50
CA LYS A 6 32.71 -26.40 8.22
C LYS A 6 31.56 -26.64 7.23
N PRO A 7 30.63 -27.58 7.49
CA PRO A 7 29.55 -27.89 6.55
C PRO A 7 28.45 -26.81 6.57
N PRO A 8 27.75 -26.58 5.44
CA PRO A 8 26.68 -25.59 5.36
C PRO A 8 25.42 -26.06 6.11
N ARG A 9 24.86 -25.20 6.96
CA ARG A 9 23.61 -25.48 7.70
C ARG A 9 22.41 -25.44 6.74
N LYS A 10 21.73 -26.59 6.56
CA LYS A 10 20.46 -26.70 5.85
C LYS A 10 19.34 -26.08 6.70
N LYS A 11 18.73 -24.99 6.25
CA LYS A 11 17.58 -24.35 6.91
C LYS A 11 16.35 -25.27 6.78
N PRO A 12 15.59 -25.56 7.85
CA PRO A 12 14.37 -26.36 7.72
C PRO A 12 13.31 -25.54 7.00
N GLN A 13 12.90 -25.99 5.82
CA GLN A 13 11.84 -25.39 5.03
C GLN A 13 10.50 -25.84 5.64
N ARG A 14 9.96 -25.07 6.58
CA ARG A 14 8.61 -25.30 7.11
C ARG A 14 7.61 -24.98 5.99
N PRO A 15 6.63 -25.86 5.70
CA PRO A 15 5.58 -25.54 4.74
C PRO A 15 4.78 -24.35 5.27
N ALA A 16 4.65 -23.30 4.47
CA ALA A 16 3.82 -22.16 4.79
C ALA A 16 2.36 -22.63 4.82
N LYS A 17 1.71 -22.53 5.98
CA LYS A 17 0.26 -22.76 6.10
C LYS A 17 -0.48 -21.69 5.28
N PRO A 18 -1.56 -22.01 4.56
CA PRO A 18 -2.38 -21.00 3.89
C PRO A 18 -2.91 -20.05 4.97
N ALA A 19 -2.59 -18.76 4.87
CA ALA A 19 -3.13 -17.76 5.77
C ALA A 19 -4.64 -17.67 5.53
N ALA A 20 -5.43 -17.89 6.58
CA ALA A 20 -6.87 -17.64 6.55
C ALA A 20 -7.15 -16.20 6.08
N PRO A 21 -8.30 -15.91 5.45
CA PRO A 21 -8.66 -14.56 5.05
C PRO A 21 -8.60 -13.66 6.28
N ARG A 22 -7.60 -12.79 6.31
CA ARG A 22 -7.41 -11.82 7.38
C ARG A 22 -8.67 -10.95 7.38
N GLU A 23 -9.43 -10.98 8.47
CA GLU A 23 -10.57 -10.06 8.63
C GLU A 23 -10.08 -8.66 8.26
N LYS A 24 -10.77 -8.06 7.29
CA LYS A 24 -10.38 -6.79 6.69
C LYS A 24 -10.18 -5.84 7.86
N ALA A 25 -8.99 -5.26 8.01
CA ALA A 25 -8.71 -4.32 9.08
C ALA A 25 -9.74 -3.19 8.99
N THR A 26 -10.78 -3.26 9.81
CA THR A 26 -11.87 -2.31 9.80
C THR A 26 -11.31 -1.02 10.35
N LEU A 27 -11.36 0.05 9.57
CA LEU A 27 -11.04 1.37 10.08
C LEU A 27 -11.93 1.66 11.30
N HIS A 28 -11.38 2.40 12.25
CA HIS A 28 -12.12 2.72 13.47
C HIS A 28 -13.47 3.37 13.10
N PRO A 29 -14.58 2.98 13.77
CA PRO A 29 -15.92 3.53 13.47
C PRO A 29 -16.03 5.06 13.58
N ARG A 30 -15.10 5.73 14.27
CA ARG A 30 -15.07 7.19 14.44
C ARG A 30 -14.22 7.90 13.39
N ASN A 31 -13.55 7.16 12.51
CA ASN A 31 -12.79 7.79 11.44
C ASN A 31 -13.76 8.52 10.52
N ARG A 32 -13.58 9.83 10.37
CA ARG A 32 -14.37 10.66 9.44
C ARG A 32 -14.05 10.35 7.98
N HIS A 33 -12.91 9.74 7.73
CA HIS A 33 -12.42 9.36 6.40
C HIS A 33 -12.62 7.85 6.17
N GLN A 34 -13.86 7.41 6.25
CA GLN A 34 -14.24 6.06 5.83
C GLN A 34 -14.53 6.05 4.33
N GLY A 35 -13.84 5.18 3.59
CA GLY A 35 -14.09 4.97 2.17
C GLY A 35 -13.10 5.69 1.25
N GLN A 36 -13.54 5.91 0.01
CA GLN A 36 -12.76 6.59 -1.03
C GLN A 36 -12.91 8.12 -0.86
N TYR A 37 -11.82 8.85 -1.05
CA TYR A 37 -11.86 10.31 -1.08
C TYR A 37 -12.56 10.80 -2.35
N ASP A 38 -13.32 11.89 -2.20
CA ASP A 38 -13.95 12.60 -3.30
C ASP A 38 -12.94 13.63 -3.83
N PHE A 39 -12.20 13.25 -4.88
CA PHE A 39 -11.15 14.10 -5.47
C PHE A 39 -11.73 15.41 -6.00
N ALA A 40 -12.96 15.43 -6.51
CA ALA A 40 -13.61 16.66 -6.93
C ALA A 40 -13.79 17.65 -5.76
N LYS A 41 -14.09 17.17 -4.54
CA LYS A 41 -14.12 18.03 -3.34
C LYS A 41 -12.71 18.46 -2.90
N LEU A 42 -11.75 17.54 -2.94
CA LEU A 42 -10.36 17.86 -2.57
C LEU A 42 -9.73 18.89 -3.50
N ILE A 43 -9.99 18.81 -4.80
CA ILE A 43 -9.54 19.80 -5.80
C ILE A 43 -10.15 21.18 -5.52
N LYS A 44 -11.41 21.25 -5.08
CA LYS A 44 -12.04 22.53 -4.72
C LYS A 44 -11.35 23.21 -3.54
N SER A 45 -10.87 22.43 -2.57
CA SER A 45 -10.08 22.97 -1.45
C SER A 45 -8.62 23.26 -1.83
N SER A 46 -8.02 22.38 -2.63
CA SER A 46 -6.61 22.43 -3.02
C SER A 46 -6.50 22.24 -4.54
N PRO A 47 -6.53 23.33 -5.33
CA PRO A 47 -6.53 23.26 -6.79
C PRO A 47 -5.23 22.65 -7.35
N GLU A 48 -4.13 22.73 -6.61
CA GLU A 48 -2.84 22.14 -6.98
C GLU A 48 -2.91 20.60 -7.08
N LEU A 49 -3.79 19.95 -6.29
CA LEU A 49 -4.00 18.50 -6.35
C LEU A 49 -4.51 18.06 -7.74
N ALA A 50 -5.26 18.92 -8.44
CA ALA A 50 -5.86 18.61 -9.74
C ALA A 50 -4.82 18.22 -10.79
N ALA A 51 -3.62 18.80 -10.72
CA ALA A 51 -2.53 18.49 -11.64
C ALA A 51 -2.00 17.05 -11.47
N PHE A 52 -2.25 16.43 -10.33
CA PHE A 52 -1.77 15.09 -9.98
C PHE A 52 -2.87 14.02 -10.06
N VAL A 53 -4.13 14.41 -10.28
CA VAL A 53 -5.24 13.46 -10.41
C VAL A 53 -5.18 12.77 -11.78
N ILE A 54 -5.15 11.45 -11.74
CA ILE A 54 -5.13 10.55 -12.89
C ILE A 54 -6.34 9.62 -12.84
N LEU A 55 -6.76 9.12 -14.01
CA LEU A 55 -7.76 8.07 -14.10
C LEU A 55 -7.08 6.70 -14.03
N ASN A 56 -7.40 5.92 -13.01
CA ASN A 56 -6.98 4.53 -12.90
C ASN A 56 -7.72 3.70 -13.98
N PRO A 57 -7.14 2.61 -14.52
CA PRO A 57 -7.81 1.66 -15.44
C PRO A 57 -9.24 1.22 -15.10
N TYR A 58 -9.68 1.37 -13.85
CA TYR A 58 -11.06 1.13 -13.41
C TYR A 58 -12.00 2.35 -13.60
N GLY A 59 -11.55 3.41 -14.28
CA GLY A 59 -12.30 4.63 -14.53
C GLY A 59 -12.50 5.51 -13.30
N LYS A 60 -11.66 5.37 -12.28
CA LYS A 60 -11.74 6.13 -11.02
C LYS A 60 -10.60 7.12 -10.91
N GLU A 61 -10.90 8.29 -10.36
CA GLU A 61 -9.91 9.30 -9.97
C GLU A 61 -8.99 8.73 -8.89
N SER A 62 -7.69 8.87 -9.11
CA SER A 62 -6.63 8.45 -8.20
C SER A 62 -5.46 9.41 -8.37
N ILE A 63 -4.48 9.35 -7.47
CA ILE A 63 -3.21 10.04 -7.61
C ILE A 63 -2.07 9.03 -7.70
N ASP A 64 -0.92 9.46 -8.19
CA ASP A 64 0.30 8.67 -8.10
C ASP A 64 0.88 8.77 -6.68
N PHE A 65 0.60 7.77 -5.86
CA PHE A 65 1.11 7.68 -4.50
C PHE A 65 2.64 7.46 -4.41
N ALA A 66 3.30 7.11 -5.52
CA ALA A 66 4.75 7.03 -5.56
C ALA A 66 5.41 8.40 -5.72
N ASN A 67 4.67 9.40 -6.21
CA ASN A 67 5.17 10.77 -6.32
C ASN A 67 4.95 11.52 -4.99
N PRO A 68 6.01 11.86 -4.25
CA PRO A 68 5.87 12.55 -2.97
C PRO A 68 5.20 13.92 -3.10
N GLN A 69 5.36 14.59 -4.24
CA GLN A 69 4.71 15.87 -4.52
C GLN A 69 3.19 15.70 -4.54
N ALA A 70 2.66 14.63 -5.15
CA ALA A 70 1.22 14.40 -5.27
C ALA A 70 0.52 14.11 -3.92
N VAL A 71 1.28 13.74 -2.88
CA VAL A 71 0.75 13.39 -1.55
C VAL A 71 0.89 14.55 -0.54
N GLN A 72 1.81 15.50 -0.78
CA GLN A 72 2.10 16.61 0.14
C GLN A 72 1.30 17.90 -0.10
N VAL A 73 0.59 18.00 -1.23
CA VAL A 73 -0.16 19.19 -1.67
C VAL A 73 -1.21 19.67 -0.67
#